data_AF-A0AAU7PQY7-F1
#
_entry.id   AF-A0AAU7PQY7-F1
#
_cell.length_a   1.000
_cell.length_b   1.000
_cell.length_c   1.000
_cell.angle_alpha   90.00
_cell.angle_beta   90.00
_cell.angle_gamma   90.00
#
_symmetry.space_group_name_H-M   'P 1'
#
loop_
_entity.id
_entity.type
_entity.pdbx_description
1 polymer ?
#
loop_
_entity_poly.entity_id
_entity_poly.type
_entity_poly.pdbx_seq_one_letter_code
_entity_poly.pdbx_strand_id
1 'polypeptide(L)'
;MDQINHEYYMEGILIKGRVGYKDSCPVKDAIVILEKLVPVYDQESQEQEFEGTCLEHTTTNDQGEFCFSITDKMSSYKIKVFDNHHR
;
A
#
# COMPACT_ATOMS: atom_id res chain seq x y z
N MET A 1 12.12 -0.96 41.36
CA MET A 1 11.07 -1.48 40.45
C MET A 1 11.21 -0.68 39.19
N ASP A 2 12.05 -1.15 38.27
CA ASP A 2 12.30 -0.45 37.03
C ASP A 2 11.25 -0.90 36.01
N GLN A 3 10.38 0.03 35.61
CA GLN A 3 9.44 -0.18 34.53
C GLN A 3 10.24 -0.32 33.23
N ILE A 4 10.37 -1.55 32.76
CA ILE A 4 10.91 -1.85 31.44
C ILE A 4 9.90 -1.34 30.41
N ASN A 5 10.13 -0.15 29.88
CA ASN A 5 9.48 0.32 28.67
C ASN A 5 9.84 -0.65 27.54
N HIS A 6 8.95 -1.61 27.26
CA HIS A 6 8.95 -2.37 26.02
C HIS A 6 8.53 -1.42 24.89
N GLU A 7 9.44 -0.55 24.47
CA GLU A 7 9.39 0.01 23.13
C GLU A 7 9.56 -1.18 22.19
N TYR A 8 8.43 -1.73 21.73
CA TYR A 8 8.42 -2.63 20.59
C TYR A 8 8.98 -1.83 19.40
N TYR A 9 10.28 -1.97 19.15
CA TYR A 9 10.91 -1.63 17.88
C TYR A 9 10.25 -2.51 16.82
N MET A 10 9.10 -2.08 16.32
CA MET A 10 8.46 -2.68 15.17
C MET A 10 9.33 -2.35 13.97
N GLU A 11 10.21 -3.28 13.61
CA GLU A 11 11.02 -3.20 12.40
C GLU A 11 10.09 -3.04 11.19
N GLY A 12 10.01 -1.81 10.67
CA GLY A 12 9.13 -1.47 9.57
C GLY A 12 9.47 -2.28 8.32
N ILE A 13 8.45 -2.81 7.66
CA ILE A 13 8.60 -3.41 6.33
C ILE A 13 8.57 -2.29 5.30
N LEU A 14 9.46 -2.39 4.31
CA LEU A 14 9.40 -1.55 3.11
C LEU A 14 8.74 -2.33 1.97
N ILE A 15 7.64 -1.80 1.45
CA ILE A 15 7.05 -2.24 0.19
C ILE A 15 7.66 -1.37 -0.90
N LYS A 16 8.41 -1.98 -1.82
CA LYS A 16 9.00 -1.30 -2.98
C LYS A 16 8.44 -1.90 -4.25
N GLY A 17 8.22 -1.08 -5.26
CA GLY A 17 7.78 -1.52 -6.56
C GLY A 17 8.16 -0.55 -7.67
N ARG A 18 7.98 -1.01 -8.91
CA ARG A 18 8.20 -0.21 -10.13
C ARG A 18 6.99 -0.34 -11.03
N VAL A 19 6.47 0.80 -11.49
CA VAL A 19 5.40 0.90 -12.47
C VAL A 19 6.01 1.16 -13.85
N GLY A 20 5.64 0.33 -14.82
CA GLY A 20 6.06 0.47 -16.20
C GLY A 20 4.95 0.08 -17.16
N TYR A 21 4.98 0.65 -18.36
CA TYR A 21 4.16 0.20 -19.47
C TYR A 21 4.64 -1.18 -19.99
N LYS A 22 3.88 -1.79 -20.90
CA LYS A 22 4.22 -3.13 -21.45
C LYS A 22 5.58 -3.18 -22.18
N ASP A 23 6.04 -2.04 -22.70
CA ASP A 23 7.35 -1.88 -23.33
C ASP A 23 8.49 -1.65 -22.31
N SER A 24 8.19 -1.78 -21.01
CA SER A 24 9.11 -1.54 -19.88
C SER A 24 9.52 -0.08 -19.65
N CYS A 25 8.94 0.87 -20.41
CA CYS A 25 9.13 2.29 -20.15
C CYS A 25 8.57 2.65 -18.77
N PRO A 26 9.33 3.40 -17.94
CA PRO A 26 8.87 3.79 -16.60
C PRO A 26 7.68 4.73 -16.71
N VAL A 27 6.69 4.54 -15.84
CA VAL A 27 5.60 5.51 -15.68
C VAL A 27 6.02 6.49 -14.60
N LYS A 28 6.32 7.72 -14.99
CA LYS A 28 6.67 8.82 -14.08
C LYS A 28 5.39 9.46 -13.51
N ASP A 29 5.46 9.96 -12.28
CA ASP A 29 4.38 10.73 -11.63
C ASP A 29 3.02 10.00 -11.55
N ALA A 30 3.02 8.66 -11.65
CA ALA A 30 1.82 7.87 -11.40
C ALA A 30 1.48 7.93 -9.93
N ILE A 31 0.20 8.15 -9.61
CA ILE A 31 -0.29 8.14 -8.24
C ILE A 31 -0.41 6.68 -7.80
N VAL A 32 0.30 6.32 -6.74
CA VAL A 32 0.24 4.99 -6.12
C VAL A 32 -0.40 5.15 -4.75
N ILE A 33 -1.46 4.39 -4.49
CA ILE A 33 -2.20 4.39 -3.23
C ILE A 33 -2.05 3.03 -2.56
N LEU A 34 -1.68 3.04 -1.28
CA LEU A 34 -1.68 1.87 -0.42
C LEU A 34 -2.96 1.83 0.40
N GLU A 35 -3.71 0.73 0.28
CA GLU A 35 -4.88 0.44 1.09
C GLU A 35 -4.63 -0.77 1.99
N LYS A 36 -5.14 -0.72 3.22
CA LYS A 36 -5.25 -1.90 4.09
C LYS A 36 -6.64 -2.50 3.93
N LEU A 37 -6.71 -3.80 3.69
CA LEU A 37 -7.96 -4.53 3.53
C LEU A 37 -8.50 -4.93 4.90
N VAL A 38 -9.73 -4.56 5.17
CA VAL A 38 -10.45 -4.90 6.40
C VAL A 38 -11.61 -5.83 6.00
N PRO A 39 -11.79 -6.98 6.69
CA PRO A 39 -12.94 -7.84 6.44
C PRO A 39 -14.21 -7.09 6.84
N VAL A 40 -15.17 -7.04 5.93
CA VAL A 40 -16.50 -6.50 6.17
C VAL A 40 -17.49 -7.63 5.96
N TYR A 41 -18.40 -7.81 6.92
CA TYR A 41 -19.45 -8.80 6.79
C TYR A 41 -20.65 -8.17 6.12
N ASP A 42 -21.00 -8.66 4.94
CA ASP A 42 -22.22 -8.24 4.26
C ASP A 42 -23.39 -9.11 4.73
N GLN A 43 -24.37 -8.46 5.36
CA GLN A 43 -25.56 -9.14 5.88
C GLN A 43 -26.53 -9.58 4.77
N GLU A 44 -26.54 -8.92 3.61
CA GLU A 44 -27.47 -9.22 2.52
C GLU A 44 -27.03 -10.45 1.73
N SER A 45 -25.75 -10.52 1.37
CA SER A 45 -25.16 -11.68 0.69
C SER A 45 -24.78 -12.82 1.65
N GLN A 46 -24.67 -12.55 2.96
CA GLN A 46 -24.08 -13.43 3.97
C GLN A 46 -22.62 -13.83 3.64
N GLU A 47 -21.93 -13.03 2.82
CA GLU A 47 -20.55 -13.26 2.41
C GLU A 47 -19.57 -12.33 3.16
N GLN A 48 -18.32 -12.77 3.26
CA GLN A 48 -17.24 -11.95 3.80
C GLN A 48 -16.56 -11.20 2.65
N GLU A 49 -16.71 -9.89 2.63
CA GLU A 49 -16.05 -8.99 1.69
C GLU A 49 -14.82 -8.34 2.32
N PHE A 50 -14.03 -7.65 1.50
CA PHE A 50 -12.89 -6.86 1.95
C PHE A 50 -13.00 -5.43 1.44
N GLU A 51 -13.04 -4.48 2.38
CA GLU A 51 -13.03 -3.06 2.06
C GLU A 51 -11.61 -2.48 2.24
N GLY A 52 -11.17 -1.64 1.31
CA GLY A 52 -9.87 -1.00 1.36
C GLY A 52 -9.93 0.34 2.06
N THR A 53 -9.21 0.49 3.17
CA THR A 53 -8.99 1.80 3.81
C THR A 53 -7.66 2.38 3.32
N CYS A 54 -7.70 3.59 2.75
CA CYS A 54 -6.50 4.31 2.31
C CYS A 54 -5.57 4.59 3.51
N LEU A 55 -4.32 4.15 3.41
CA LEU A 55 -3.28 4.40 4.41
C LEU A 55 -2.37 5.56 4.00
N GLU A 56 -1.84 5.49 2.79
CA GLU A 56 -0.82 6.41 2.27
C GLU A 56 -0.91 6.47 0.74
N HIS A 57 -0.40 7.55 0.17
CA HIS A 57 -0.19 7.67 -1.26
C HIS A 57 1.20 8.26 -1.55
N THR A 58 1.73 7.93 -2.72
CA THR A 58 3.00 8.47 -3.22
C THR A 58 2.92 8.61 -4.74
N THR A 59 3.94 9.22 -5.34
CA THR A 59 4.11 9.29 -6.79
C THR A 59 5.35 8.52 -7.22
N THR A 60 5.30 7.89 -8.39
CA THR A 60 6.48 7.23 -8.96
C THR A 60 7.55 8.24 -9.39
N ASN A 61 8.82 7.89 -9.19
CA ASN A 61 9.94 8.71 -9.64
C ASN A 61 10.20 8.60 -11.16
N ASP A 62 11.28 9.22 -11.66
CA ASP A 62 11.70 9.16 -13.07
C ASP A 62 11.99 7.73 -13.59
N GLN A 63 12.24 6.77 -12.69
CA GLN A 63 12.46 5.35 -13.00
C GLN A 63 11.20 4.50 -12.83
N GLY A 64 10.07 5.12 -12.48
CA GLY A 64 8.79 4.45 -12.21
C GLY A 64 8.71 3.82 -10.82
N GLU A 65 9.65 4.11 -9.93
CA GLU A 65 9.75 3.44 -8.63
C GLU A 65 8.89 4.14 -7.56
N PHE A 66 8.34 3.36 -6.64
CA PHE A 66 7.63 3.83 -5.45
C PHE A 66 8.03 3.02 -4.21
N CYS A 67 7.78 3.58 -3.02
CA CYS A 67 8.11 2.97 -1.74
C CYS A 67 7.09 3.36 -0.67
N PHE A 68 6.66 2.39 0.14
CA PHE A 68 5.86 2.58 1.35
C PHE A 68 6.53 1.92 2.54
N SER A 69 6.32 2.48 3.73
CA SER A 69 6.70 1.84 5.00
C SER A 69 5.45 1.40 5.75
N ILE A 70 5.41 0.12 6.15
CA ILE A 70 4.34 -0.43 6.97
C ILE A 70 4.92 -1.10 8.22
N THR A 71 4.15 -1.13 9.30
CA THR A 71 4.56 -1.81 10.55
C THR A 71 3.85 -3.15 10.74
N ASP A 72 2.67 -3.31 10.15
CA ASP A 72 1.83 -4.49 10.31
C ASP A 72 2.08 -5.51 9.19
N LYS A 73 2.61 -6.67 9.57
CA LYS A 73 2.97 -7.77 8.65
C LYS A 73 1.83 -8.77 8.41
N MET A 74 0.76 -8.70 9.20
CA MET A 74 -0.30 -9.73 9.24
C MET A 74 -1.52 -9.35 8.42
N SER A 75 -1.69 -8.07 8.11
CA SER A 75 -2.80 -7.60 7.29
C SER A 75 -2.56 -7.80 5.80
N SER A 76 -3.66 -7.90 5.06
CA SER A 76 -3.66 -7.84 3.61
C SER A 76 -3.68 -6.39 3.13
N TYR A 77 -2.93 -6.11 2.07
CA TYR A 77 -2.82 -4.78 1.47
C TYR A 77 -3.17 -4.81 -0.01
N LYS A 78 -3.66 -3.68 -0.51
CA LYS A 78 -3.95 -3.46 -1.93
C LYS A 78 -3.21 -2.22 -2.41
N ILE A 79 -2.52 -2.34 -3.54
CA ILE A 79 -1.88 -1.22 -4.22
C ILE A 79 -2.76 -0.84 -5.41
N LYS A 80 -3.17 0.42 -5.48
CA LYS A 80 -3.84 1.00 -6.65
C LYS A 80 -2.89 1.96 -7.34
N VAL A 81 -2.83 1.91 -8.66
CA VAL A 81 -1.94 2.76 -9.47
C VAL A 81 -2.80 3.51 -10.49
N PHE A 82 -2.64 4.82 -10.54
CA PHE A 82 -3.32 5.71 -11.47
C PHE A 82 -2.26 6.45 -12.28
N ASP A 83 -2.22 6.19 -13.59
CA ASP A 83 -1.40 6.97 -14.50
C ASP A 83 -2.09 8.31 -14.77
N ASN A 84 -1.43 9.41 -14.41
CA ASN A 84 -1.96 10.75 -14.57
C ASN A 84 -1.58 11.40 -15.92
N HIS A 85 -1.01 10.64 -16.84
CA HIS A 85 -0.79 11.12 -18.19
C HIS A 85 -2.12 11.19 -18.96
N HIS A 86 -2.63 12.40 -19.11
CA HIS A 86 -3.63 12.70 -20.13
C HIS A 86 -2.97 12.60 -21.51
N ARG A 87 -3.27 11.54 -22.26
CA ARG A 87 -2.97 11.48 -23.69
C ARG A 87 -3.83 12.47 -24.48
#